data_AF-A0A378VU40-F1
#
_entry.id   AF-A0A378VU40-F1
#
_cell.length_a   1.000
_cell.length_b   1.000
_cell.length_c   1.000
_cell.angle_alpha   90.00
_cell.angle_beta   90.00
_cell.angle_gamma   90.00
#
_symmetry.space_group_name_H-M   'P 1'
#
loop_
_entity.id
_entity.type
_entity.pdbx_description
1 polymer ?
#
loop_
_entity_poly.entity_id
_entity_poly.type
_entity_poly.pdbx_seq_one_letter_code
_entity_poly.pdbx_strand_id
1 'polypeptide(L)'
;MVSMMANDEMFKPDENGVRRKVFTNIKGLKIPHTHIETDAKKLPKSTDEQLSAHDMYEWIKKPENVGAIVIVDEAQDVWPARSAGSKIPENVQWLNTHRHQGIDIFVLTQGPKLLDQNLRTLVKRHYHIAANKMGLRTLLEWKVCADDPVKMASSAFSSIYTLDKKFMTCTNPQKFTR
;
A
#
# COMPACT_ATOMS: atom_id res chain seq x y z
N MET A 1 -1.56 2.72 -10.04
CA MET A 1 -1.86 3.08 -8.65
C MET A 1 -0.98 4.21 -8.14
N VAL A 2 0.34 4.17 -8.36
CA VAL A 2 1.25 5.29 -8.01
C VAL A 2 0.88 6.64 -8.66
N SER A 3 0.26 6.67 -9.87
CA SER A 3 -0.28 7.92 -10.43
C SER A 3 -1.55 8.43 -9.77
N MET A 4 -2.40 7.51 -9.25
CA MET A 4 -3.56 7.91 -8.45
C MET A 4 -3.08 8.56 -7.16
N MET A 5 -1.94 8.11 -6.64
CA MET A 5 -1.31 8.65 -5.44
C MET A 5 -0.71 10.04 -5.68
N ALA A 6 0.19 10.22 -6.64
CA ALA A 6 0.91 11.49 -6.80
C ALA A 6 0.04 12.74 -7.10
N ASN A 7 -1.17 12.57 -7.64
CA ASN A 7 -2.10 13.66 -7.94
C ASN A 7 -3.25 13.77 -6.93
N ASP A 8 -3.36 12.84 -6.00
CA ASP A 8 -4.35 12.86 -4.92
C ASP A 8 -4.06 14.06 -3.99
N GLU A 9 -5.12 14.68 -3.47
CA GLU A 9 -4.97 15.75 -2.46
C GLU A 9 -4.19 15.26 -1.25
N MET A 10 -4.25 13.96 -0.95
CA MET A 10 -3.54 13.34 0.15
C MET A 10 -2.00 13.53 0.10
N PHE A 11 -1.41 13.73 -1.08
CA PHE A 11 0.05 13.96 -1.23
C PHE A 11 0.42 15.42 -1.46
N LYS A 12 -0.58 16.31 -1.54
CA LYS A 12 -0.36 17.75 -1.65
C LYS A 12 -0.06 18.33 -0.27
N PRO A 13 0.65 19.47 -0.21
CA PRO A 13 0.75 20.23 1.03
C PRO A 13 -0.64 20.62 1.53
N ASP A 14 -0.82 20.67 2.84
CA ASP A 14 -1.99 21.30 3.44
C ASP A 14 -1.99 22.82 3.23
N GLU A 15 -3.01 23.50 3.76
CA GLU A 15 -3.16 24.96 3.68
C GLU A 15 -1.96 25.75 4.25
N ASN A 16 -1.19 25.13 5.16
CA ASN A 16 0.01 25.70 5.77
C ASN A 16 1.30 25.29 5.02
N GLY A 17 1.19 24.57 3.91
CA GLY A 17 2.32 24.09 3.12
C GLY A 17 3.00 22.84 3.69
N VAL A 18 2.43 22.20 4.71
CA VAL A 18 3.00 21.01 5.36
C VAL A 18 2.62 19.77 4.56
N ARG A 19 3.61 18.94 4.21
CA ARG A 19 3.39 17.68 3.51
C ARG A 19 3.41 16.51 4.48
N ARG A 20 2.49 15.57 4.27
CA ARG A 20 2.49 14.28 4.96
C ARG A 20 3.77 13.50 4.61
N LYS A 21 4.42 12.90 5.61
CA LYS A 21 5.58 12.03 5.37
C LYS A 21 5.13 10.78 4.62
N VAL A 22 5.92 10.34 3.65
CA VAL A 22 5.64 9.13 2.86
C VAL A 22 6.72 8.10 3.14
N PHE A 23 6.32 6.87 3.45
CA PHE A 23 7.21 5.72 3.67
C PHE A 23 6.92 4.65 2.63
N THR A 24 7.93 4.19 1.89
CA THR A 24 7.72 3.17 0.84
C THR A 24 8.98 2.41 0.44
N ASN A 25 8.80 1.17 -0.02
CA ASN A 25 9.83 0.37 -0.68
C ASN A 25 9.83 0.52 -2.22
N ILE A 26 8.91 1.32 -2.79
CA ILE A 26 8.81 1.54 -4.23
C ILE A 26 10.02 2.32 -4.74
N LYS A 27 10.85 1.66 -5.55
CA LYS A 27 12.03 2.28 -6.16
C LYS A 27 11.66 3.19 -7.33
N GLY A 28 12.32 4.35 -7.44
CA GLY A 28 12.18 5.26 -8.58
C GLY A 28 10.96 6.17 -8.52
N LEU A 29 10.38 6.34 -7.33
CA LEU A 29 9.34 7.31 -7.05
C LEU A 29 9.95 8.72 -6.97
N LYS A 30 9.35 9.71 -7.64
CA LYS A 30 9.90 11.09 -7.68
C LYS A 30 9.35 12.03 -6.62
N ILE A 31 8.36 11.61 -5.83
CA ILE A 31 7.88 12.40 -4.69
C ILE A 31 8.82 12.24 -3.48
N PRO A 32 8.95 13.23 -2.59
CA PRO A 32 9.72 13.07 -1.35
C PRO A 32 9.17 11.90 -0.51
N HIS A 33 10.02 10.94 -0.17
CA HIS A 33 9.67 9.77 0.62
C HIS A 33 10.89 9.24 1.39
N THR A 34 10.62 8.51 2.45
CA THR A 34 11.60 7.72 3.20
C THR A 34 11.50 6.27 2.75
N HIS A 35 12.64 5.66 2.42
CA HIS A 35 12.67 4.26 2.04
C HIS A 35 12.46 3.36 3.26
N ILE A 36 11.67 2.29 3.11
CA ILE A 36 11.55 1.22 4.11
C ILE A 36 11.98 -0.11 3.47
N GLU A 37 12.74 -0.92 4.18
CA GLU A 37 13.09 -2.28 3.73
C GLU A 37 12.00 -3.27 4.11
N THR A 38 11.60 -4.11 3.16
CA THR A 38 10.54 -5.11 3.34
C THR A 38 11.09 -6.52 3.42
N ASP A 39 12.34 -6.76 3.03
CA ASP A 39 12.98 -8.06 3.15
C ASP A 39 13.45 -8.31 4.60
N ALA A 40 12.70 -9.15 5.32
CA ALA A 40 13.00 -9.55 6.69
C ALA A 40 14.40 -10.17 6.84
N LYS A 41 14.93 -10.81 5.79
CA LYS A 41 16.26 -11.43 5.84
C LYS A 41 17.37 -10.38 5.76
N LYS A 42 17.11 -9.26 5.07
CA LYS A 42 18.06 -8.14 4.96
C LYS A 42 18.01 -7.26 6.21
N LEU A 43 16.80 -6.91 6.65
CA LEU A 43 16.61 -6.00 7.77
C LEU A 43 15.39 -6.42 8.61
N PRO A 44 15.57 -7.31 9.59
CA PRO A 44 14.47 -7.78 10.43
C PRO A 44 13.95 -6.72 11.40
N LYS A 45 14.75 -5.70 11.72
CA LYS A 45 14.42 -4.59 12.60
C LYS A 45 15.14 -3.32 12.14
N SER A 46 14.56 -2.15 12.36
CA SER A 46 15.14 -0.85 12.00
C SER A 46 16.48 -0.60 12.70
N THR A 47 17.36 0.13 12.03
CA THR A 47 18.56 0.77 12.60
C THR A 47 18.40 2.28 12.61
N ASP A 48 19.42 3.01 13.10
CA ASP A 48 19.42 4.48 13.10
C ASP A 48 19.43 5.05 11.67
N GLU A 49 19.96 4.31 10.70
CA GLU A 49 20.12 4.73 9.32
C GLU A 49 18.99 4.24 8.40
N GLN A 50 18.37 3.10 8.72
CA GLN A 50 17.42 2.45 7.82
C GLN A 50 16.23 1.85 8.56
N LEU A 51 15.03 2.18 8.08
CA LEU A 51 13.78 1.66 8.62
C LEU A 51 13.43 0.30 8.01
N SER A 52 12.98 -0.63 8.85
CA SER A 52 12.35 -1.88 8.45
C SER A 52 10.83 -1.77 8.51
N ALA A 53 10.15 -2.39 7.57
CA ALA A 53 8.70 -2.53 7.62
C ALA A 53 8.25 -3.54 8.69
N HIS A 54 9.16 -4.38 9.21
CA HIS A 54 8.88 -5.46 10.17
C HIS A 54 8.68 -4.99 11.60
N ASP A 55 9.24 -3.84 11.97
CA ASP A 55 9.07 -3.16 13.26
C ASP A 55 8.32 -1.83 13.13
N MET A 56 7.53 -1.67 12.06
CA MET A 56 6.78 -0.45 11.78
C MET A 56 5.89 0.00 12.93
N TYR A 57 5.31 -0.95 13.67
CA TYR A 57 4.52 -0.68 14.86
C TYR A 57 5.24 0.09 15.97
N GLU A 58 6.57 0.18 15.95
CA GLU A 58 7.37 0.99 16.87
C GLU A 58 7.57 2.40 16.29
N TRP A 59 8.26 2.52 15.15
CA TRP A 59 8.70 3.82 14.63
C TRP A 59 7.57 4.67 14.02
N ILE A 60 6.49 4.07 13.51
CA ILE A 60 5.39 4.83 12.91
C ILE A 60 4.62 5.66 13.95
N LYS A 61 4.68 5.25 15.23
CA LYS A 61 3.96 5.89 16.34
C LYS A 61 4.66 7.15 16.86
N LYS A 62 5.88 7.43 16.43
CA LYS A 62 6.61 8.62 16.87
C LYS A 62 5.86 9.89 16.46
N PRO A 63 5.83 10.97 17.29
CA PRO A 63 5.03 12.17 17.02
C PRO A 63 5.26 12.80 15.65
N GLU A 64 6.50 12.77 15.18
CA GLU A 64 6.90 13.32 13.88
C GLU A 64 6.35 12.54 12.68
N ASN A 65 5.75 11.36 12.89
CA ASN A 65 5.18 10.50 11.85
C ASN A 65 3.64 10.47 11.90
N VAL A 66 3.02 11.23 12.79
CA VAL A 66 1.56 11.41 12.82
C VAL A 66 1.09 11.94 11.47
N GLY A 67 0.00 11.36 10.96
CA GLY A 67 -0.52 11.69 9.65
C GLY A 67 0.35 11.16 8.51
N ALA A 68 1.31 10.26 8.71
CA ALA A 68 2.09 9.73 7.60
C ALA A 68 1.27 8.86 6.63
N ILE A 69 1.84 8.64 5.44
CA ILE A 69 1.34 7.72 4.42
C ILE A 69 2.36 6.60 4.27
N VAL A 70 1.89 5.36 4.33
CA VAL A 70 2.73 4.16 4.12
C VAL A 70 2.27 3.44 2.86
N ILE A 71 3.21 3.14 1.97
CA ILE A 71 2.94 2.46 0.70
C ILE A 71 3.88 1.26 0.60
N VAL A 72 3.33 0.05 0.70
CA VAL A 72 4.11 -1.19 0.68
C VAL A 72 3.80 -1.95 -0.61
N ASP A 73 4.80 -2.04 -1.49
CA ASP A 73 4.77 -2.93 -2.64
C ASP A 73 5.18 -4.35 -2.26
N GLU A 74 4.58 -5.34 -2.91
CA GLU A 74 4.69 -6.76 -2.56
C GLU A 74 4.47 -7.02 -1.05
N ALA A 75 3.36 -6.49 -0.53
CA ALA A 75 3.07 -6.42 0.90
C ALA A 75 3.02 -7.77 1.63
N GLN A 76 2.95 -8.90 0.92
CA GLN A 76 3.11 -10.23 1.51
C GLN A 76 4.50 -10.44 2.13
N ASP A 77 5.51 -9.66 1.74
CA ASP A 77 6.84 -9.71 2.36
C ASP A 77 6.82 -9.16 3.79
N VAL A 78 5.83 -8.33 4.14
CA VAL A 78 5.67 -7.72 5.47
C VAL A 78 4.53 -8.39 6.26
N TRP A 79 3.40 -8.65 5.59
CA TRP A 79 2.19 -9.20 6.20
C TRP A 79 1.69 -10.44 5.43
N PRO A 80 2.44 -11.54 5.42
CA PRO A 80 2.05 -12.74 4.70
C PRO A 80 0.80 -13.38 5.30
N ALA A 81 0.13 -14.20 4.48
CA ALA A 81 -0.91 -15.10 4.95
C ALA A 81 -0.39 -16.01 6.07
N ARG A 82 -1.25 -16.28 7.06
CA ARG A 82 -0.92 -17.10 8.22
C ARG A 82 -1.85 -18.28 8.35
N SER A 83 -1.38 -19.32 9.05
CA SER A 83 -2.21 -20.45 9.45
C SER A 83 -3.30 -20.01 10.42
N ALA A 84 -4.46 -20.68 10.34
CA ALA A 84 -5.57 -20.46 11.25
C ALA A 84 -5.15 -20.72 12.70
N GLY A 85 -5.57 -19.84 13.62
CA GLY A 85 -5.26 -19.94 15.05
C GLY A 85 -3.85 -19.49 15.46
N SER A 86 -2.99 -19.12 14.51
CA SER A 86 -1.67 -18.57 14.85
C SER A 86 -1.78 -17.22 15.59
N LYS A 87 -0.86 -16.98 16.52
CA LYS A 87 -0.76 -15.69 17.24
C LYS A 87 -0.64 -14.55 16.23
N ILE A 88 -1.40 -13.49 16.45
CA ILE A 88 -1.34 -12.27 15.62
C ILE A 88 -0.02 -11.54 15.93
N PRO A 89 0.87 -11.28 14.95
CA PRO A 89 2.10 -10.51 15.18
C PRO A 89 1.81 -9.07 15.58
N GLU A 90 2.69 -8.44 16.38
CA GLU A 90 2.54 -7.03 16.77
C GLU A 90 2.44 -6.09 15.56
N ASN A 91 3.24 -6.39 14.53
CA ASN A 91 3.23 -5.66 13.26
C ASN A 91 1.91 -5.77 12.48
N VAL A 92 1.00 -6.68 12.86
CA VAL A 92 -0.38 -6.77 12.35
C VAL A 92 -1.36 -6.18 13.35
N GLN A 93 -1.17 -6.42 14.65
CA GLN A 93 -2.07 -5.92 15.70
C GLN A 93 -2.23 -4.40 15.65
N TRP A 94 -1.13 -3.65 15.50
CA TRP A 94 -1.17 -2.18 15.49
C TRP A 94 -2.02 -1.60 14.34
N LEU A 95 -2.18 -2.34 13.24
CA LEU A 95 -2.96 -1.91 12.08
C LEU A 95 -4.40 -1.60 12.47
N ASN A 96 -4.98 -2.25 13.50
CA ASN A 96 -6.32 -1.94 13.99
C ASN A 96 -6.44 -0.49 14.50
N THR A 97 -5.34 0.09 14.96
CA THR A 97 -5.28 1.42 15.59
C THR A 97 -4.64 2.48 14.71
N HIS A 98 -4.30 2.16 13.46
CA HIS A 98 -3.56 3.06 12.55
C HIS A 98 -4.22 4.45 12.37
N ARG A 99 -5.55 4.51 12.47
CA ARG A 99 -6.33 5.75 12.37
C ARG A 99 -6.16 6.69 13.56
N HIS A 100 -5.78 6.21 14.74
CA HIS A 100 -5.54 7.07 15.90
C HIS A 100 -4.38 8.04 15.66
N GLN A 101 -3.37 7.61 14.88
CA GLN A 101 -2.26 8.45 14.45
C GLN A 101 -2.48 9.04 13.04
N GLY A 102 -3.68 8.91 12.47
CA GLY A 102 -3.99 9.42 11.12
C GLY A 102 -3.17 8.78 10.00
N ILE A 103 -2.66 7.56 10.19
CA ILE A 103 -1.82 6.89 9.19
C ILE A 103 -2.70 6.36 8.06
N ASP A 104 -2.40 6.68 6.81
CA ASP A 104 -3.03 6.03 5.65
C ASP A 104 -2.07 4.98 5.06
N ILE A 105 -2.59 3.78 4.85
CA ILE A 105 -1.80 2.62 4.44
C ILE A 105 -2.30 2.10 3.10
N PHE A 106 -1.38 1.94 2.16
CA PHE A 106 -1.61 1.37 0.85
C PHE A 106 -0.77 0.10 0.72
N VAL A 107 -1.44 -1.00 0.40
CA VAL A 107 -0.80 -2.29 0.17
C VAL A 107 -0.96 -2.67 -1.30
N LEU A 108 0.14 -3.03 -1.94
CA LEU A 108 0.15 -3.61 -3.28
C LEU A 108 0.54 -5.07 -3.16
N THR A 109 -0.18 -5.93 -3.86
CA THR A 109 0.10 -7.36 -3.93
C THR A 109 -0.50 -7.92 -5.21
N GLN A 110 0.05 -9.04 -5.66
CA GLN A 110 -0.49 -9.79 -6.81
C GLN A 110 -1.85 -10.44 -6.50
N GLY A 111 -2.11 -10.75 -5.22
CA GLY A 111 -3.33 -11.45 -4.82
C GLY A 111 -3.69 -11.23 -3.35
N PRO A 112 -4.97 -10.97 -3.01
CA PRO A 112 -5.38 -10.70 -1.63
C PRO A 112 -5.03 -11.83 -0.66
N LYS A 113 -5.19 -13.09 -1.09
CA LYS A 113 -4.93 -14.28 -0.26
C LYS A 113 -3.46 -14.47 0.12
N LEU A 114 -2.54 -13.71 -0.48
CA LEU A 114 -1.14 -13.68 -0.05
C LEU A 114 -0.96 -12.88 1.26
N LEU A 115 -1.96 -12.07 1.64
CA LEU A 115 -1.91 -11.19 2.79
C LEU A 115 -2.59 -11.79 4.02
N ASP A 116 -2.13 -11.35 5.19
CA ASP A 116 -2.74 -11.65 6.49
C ASP A 116 -4.26 -11.37 6.46
N GLN A 117 -5.04 -12.34 6.93
CA GLN A 117 -6.50 -12.23 7.01
C GLN A 117 -6.95 -11.02 7.85
N ASN A 118 -6.26 -10.72 8.95
CA ASN A 118 -6.60 -9.59 9.82
C ASN A 118 -6.39 -8.26 9.09
N LEU A 119 -5.27 -8.10 8.38
CA LEU A 119 -5.06 -6.95 7.51
C LEU A 119 -6.19 -6.82 6.47
N ARG A 120 -6.57 -7.92 5.81
CA ARG A 120 -7.66 -7.92 4.82
C ARG A 120 -9.00 -7.45 5.40
N THR A 121 -9.32 -7.79 6.65
CA THR A 121 -10.56 -7.32 7.30
C THR A 121 -10.60 -5.81 7.55
N LEU A 122 -9.44 -5.15 7.61
CA LEU A 122 -9.34 -3.70 7.83
C LEU A 122 -9.49 -2.89 6.54
N VAL A 123 -9.35 -3.53 5.37
CA VAL A 123 -9.43 -2.88 4.07
C VAL A 123 -10.78 -2.20 3.87
N LYS A 124 -10.76 -0.89 3.63
CA LYS A 124 -11.95 -0.07 3.33
C LYS A 124 -12.12 0.25 1.85
N ARG A 125 -11.06 0.06 1.05
CA ARG A 125 -11.07 0.23 -0.41
C ARG A 125 -10.14 -0.80 -1.02
N HIS A 126 -10.64 -1.61 -1.93
CA HIS A 126 -9.86 -2.57 -2.69
C HIS A 126 -10.02 -2.24 -4.17
N TYR A 127 -8.88 -2.02 -4.84
CA TYR A 127 -8.80 -1.92 -6.29
C TYR A 127 -8.12 -3.13 -6.89
N HIS A 128 -8.74 -3.73 -7.91
CA HIS A 128 -8.15 -4.79 -8.71
C HIS A 128 -8.12 -4.38 -10.17
N ILE A 129 -6.96 -4.52 -10.83
CA ILE A 129 -6.82 -4.28 -12.26
C ILE A 129 -6.97 -5.62 -12.97
N ALA A 130 -8.12 -5.84 -13.62
CA ALA A 130 -8.36 -7.00 -14.45
C ALA A 130 -8.05 -6.67 -15.92
N ALA A 131 -7.38 -7.59 -16.63
CA ALA A 131 -7.17 -7.47 -18.07
C ALA A 131 -8.00 -8.53 -18.80
N ASN A 132 -8.70 -8.14 -19.86
CA ASN A 132 -9.34 -9.11 -20.76
C ASN A 132 -8.32 -9.63 -21.80
N LYS A 133 -8.68 -10.70 -22.50
CA LYS A 133 -7.84 -11.30 -23.56
C LYS A 133 -7.53 -10.36 -24.74
N MET A 134 -8.27 -9.26 -24.87
CA MET A 134 -8.11 -8.25 -25.91
C MET A 134 -7.27 -7.03 -25.46
N GLY A 135 -6.65 -7.09 -24.27
CA GLY A 135 -5.75 -6.05 -23.77
C GLY A 135 -6.44 -4.86 -23.10
N LEU A 136 -7.78 -4.83 -23.05
CA LEU A 136 -8.51 -3.82 -22.28
C LEU A 136 -8.35 -4.12 -20.78
N ARG A 137 -7.95 -3.08 -20.03
CA ARG A 137 -7.81 -3.14 -18.58
C ARG A 137 -9.02 -2.48 -17.94
N THR A 138 -9.59 -3.13 -16.94
CA THR A 138 -10.72 -2.67 -16.13
C THR A 138 -10.27 -2.53 -14.69
N LEU A 139 -10.60 -1.41 -14.07
CA LEU A 139 -10.43 -1.19 -12.65
C LEU A 139 -11.72 -1.63 -11.94
N LEU A 140 -11.61 -2.63 -11.08
CA LEU A 140 -12.68 -3.11 -10.21
C LEU A 140 -12.46 -2.55 -8.80
N GLU A 141 -13.47 -1.92 -8.21
CA GLU A 141 -13.44 -1.34 -6.87
C GLU A 141 -14.46 -1.99 -5.94
N TRP A 142 -14.05 -2.29 -4.70
CA TRP A 142 -14.90 -2.70 -3.60
C TRP A 142 -14.63 -1.86 -2.34
N LYS A 143 -15.64 -1.73 -1.48
CA LYS A 143 -15.53 -1.08 -0.15
C LYS A 143 -14.95 -1.99 0.95
N VAL A 144 -14.64 -3.23 0.60
CA VAL A 144 -14.04 -4.25 1.45
C VAL A 144 -13.06 -5.08 0.63
N CYS A 145 -12.22 -5.89 1.28
CA CYS A 145 -11.36 -6.81 0.54
C CYS A 145 -12.19 -7.92 -0.14
N ALA A 146 -12.23 -7.91 -1.47
CA ALA A 146 -12.63 -9.07 -2.26
C ALA A 146 -11.51 -10.14 -2.31
N ASP A 147 -11.70 -11.28 -1.67
CA ASP A 147 -10.67 -12.35 -1.59
C ASP A 147 -10.41 -13.05 -2.93
N ASP A 148 -11.41 -13.09 -3.80
CA ASP A 148 -11.33 -13.63 -5.15
C ASP A 148 -11.85 -12.57 -6.16
N PRO A 149 -11.03 -11.54 -6.49
CA PRO A 149 -11.50 -10.36 -7.23
C PRO A 149 -12.18 -10.67 -8.57
N VAL A 150 -11.65 -11.65 -9.30
CA VAL A 150 -12.21 -12.06 -10.61
C VAL A 150 -13.57 -12.75 -10.45
N LYS A 151 -13.72 -13.62 -9.45
CA LYS A 151 -15.00 -14.31 -9.19
C LYS A 151 -16.04 -13.36 -8.61
N MET A 152 -15.59 -12.37 -7.84
CA MET A 152 -16.42 -11.36 -7.20
C MET A 152 -16.63 -10.12 -8.08
N ALA A 153 -16.21 -10.14 -9.35
CA ALA A 153 -16.26 -8.98 -10.24
C ALA A 153 -17.69 -8.43 -10.41
N SER A 154 -18.73 -9.27 -10.30
CA SER A 154 -20.13 -8.86 -10.39
C SER A 154 -20.59 -7.94 -9.25
N SER A 155 -19.91 -7.95 -8.11
CA SER A 155 -20.20 -7.05 -6.97
C SER A 155 -19.31 -5.81 -6.94
N ALA A 156 -18.44 -5.65 -7.93
CA ALA A 156 -17.51 -4.53 -8.01
C ALA A 156 -18.15 -3.32 -8.70
N PHE A 157 -17.69 -2.12 -8.33
CA PHE A 157 -17.82 -0.98 -9.22
C PHE A 157 -16.73 -1.07 -10.30
N SER A 158 -17.12 -1.10 -11.58
CA SER A 158 -16.19 -1.26 -12.69
C SER A 158 -16.01 0.03 -13.48
N SER A 159 -14.75 0.37 -13.80
CA SER A 159 -14.42 1.47 -14.70
C SER A 159 -13.29 1.07 -15.66
N ILE A 160 -13.18 1.74 -16.80
CA ILE A 160 -12.05 1.52 -17.71
C ILE A 160 -10.77 2.01 -17.03
N TYR A 161 -9.77 1.14 -16.95
CA TYR A 161 -8.49 1.52 -16.40
C TYR A 161 -7.74 2.41 -17.39
N THR A 162 -7.43 3.63 -16.96
CA THR A 162 -6.58 4.57 -17.69
C THR A 162 -5.39 4.93 -16.82
N LEU A 163 -4.20 4.91 -17.43
CA LEU A 163 -3.01 5.49 -16.81
C LEU A 163 -3.04 6.99 -17.08
N ASP A 164 -3.03 7.78 -16.01
CA ASP A 164 -2.89 9.23 -16.14
C ASP A 164 -1.55 9.54 -16.83
N LYS A 165 -1.57 10.38 -17.87
CA LYS A 165 -0.38 10.80 -18.61
C LYS A 165 0.68 11.45 -17.70
N LYS A 166 0.25 12.06 -16.58
CA LYS A 166 1.15 12.63 -15.55
C LYS A 166 1.93 11.55 -14.76
N PHE A 167 1.59 10.27 -14.89
CA PHE A 167 2.36 9.19 -14.29
C PHE A 167 3.81 9.13 -14.80
N MET A 168 3.98 9.41 -16.10
CA MET A 168 5.28 9.41 -16.78
C MET A 168 6.21 10.50 -16.21
N THR A 169 5.65 11.55 -15.62
CA THR A 169 6.45 12.62 -15.02
C THR A 169 6.89 12.29 -13.59
N CYS A 170 6.17 11.44 -12.85
CA CYS A 170 6.41 11.13 -11.42
C CYS A 170 7.15 9.80 -11.15
N THR A 171 7.37 8.98 -12.20
CA THR A 171 8.11 7.71 -12.12
C THR A 171 9.01 7.55 -13.34
N ASN A 172 10.01 6.66 -13.28
CA ASN A 172 10.81 6.31 -14.45
C ASN A 172 10.05 5.26 -15.28
N PRO A 173 9.75 5.49 -16.57
CA PRO A 173 8.74 4.71 -17.31
C PRO A 173 9.08 3.24 -17.59
N GLN A 174 10.30 2.79 -17.30
CA GLN A 174 10.77 1.46 -17.67
C GLN A 174 10.21 0.28 -16.83
N LYS A 175 9.43 0.53 -15.77
CA LYS A 175 9.07 -0.54 -14.80
C LYS A 175 7.61 -1.01 -14.76
N PHE A 176 6.67 -0.37 -15.47
CA PHE A 176 5.23 -0.73 -15.40
C PHE A 176 4.69 -1.41 -16.67
N THR A 177 5.57 -1.78 -17.60
CA THR A 177 5.25 -2.56 -18.80
C THR A 177 5.81 -3.97 -18.69
N ARG A 178 5.31 -4.76 -17.73
CA ARG A 178 5.21 -6.21 -17.84
C ARG A 178 3.90 -6.65 -17.20
#